data_AF-A0A8E8EV83-F1
#
_entry.id   AF-A0A8E8EV83-F1
#
_cell.length_a   1.000
_cell.length_b   1.000
_cell.length_c   1.000
_cell.angle_alpha   90.00
_cell.angle_beta   90.00
_cell.angle_gamma   90.00
#
_symmetry.space_group_name_H-M   'P 1'
#
loop_
_entity.id
_entity.type
_entity.pdbx_description
1 polymer ?
#
loop_
_entity_poly.entity_id
_entity_poly.type
_entity_poly.pdbx_seq_one_letter_code
_entity_poly.pdbx_strand_id
1 'polypeptide(L)'
;MSGSGGSYDPAAASHRVLRGIQQELERHPVVTEVRGFPAGEFTQVVAEIAAGRWEIERDGGTLTVRWFTGETPDDRPVFSFHYSDERVDFGWHHEPNPHVDEWGHFQERTGEKAEYSYEPFTFPSKSPTRLVWEIMTSLSERLESE
;
A
#
# COMPACT_ATOMS: atom_id res chain seq x y z
N MET A 1 -28.08 16.26 -30.17
CA MET A 1 -28.12 15.45 -28.93
C MET A 1 -26.69 15.07 -28.61
N SER A 2 -26.03 15.84 -27.75
CA SER A 2 -24.64 15.59 -27.37
C SER A 2 -24.63 14.56 -26.24
N GLY A 3 -24.32 13.31 -26.55
CA GLY A 3 -24.07 12.28 -25.55
C GLY A 3 -22.71 12.53 -24.92
N SER A 4 -22.69 13.09 -23.71
CA SER A 4 -21.49 13.09 -22.87
C SER A 4 -21.32 11.69 -22.28
N GLY A 5 -20.82 10.75 -23.08
CA GLY A 5 -20.24 9.52 -22.54
C GLY A 5 -19.04 9.93 -21.70
N GLY A 6 -19.17 9.85 -20.37
CA GLY A 6 -18.11 10.26 -19.47
C GLY A 6 -16.83 9.49 -19.80
N SER A 7 -15.84 10.19 -20.34
CA SER A 7 -14.51 9.64 -20.55
C SER A 7 -13.96 9.19 -19.20
N TYR A 8 -13.39 7.99 -19.13
CA TYR A 8 -12.75 7.49 -17.93
C TYR A 8 -11.60 8.43 -17.55
N ASP A 9 -11.59 8.85 -16.28
CA ASP A 9 -10.54 9.69 -15.70
C ASP A 9 -9.70 8.82 -14.74
N PRO A 10 -8.47 8.42 -15.15
CA PRO A 10 -7.56 7.62 -14.33
C PRO A 10 -7.23 8.25 -12.98
N ALA A 11 -7.04 9.58 -12.95
CA ALA A 11 -6.67 10.30 -11.75
C ALA A 11 -7.83 10.29 -10.74
N ALA A 12 -9.05 10.59 -11.21
CA ALA A 12 -10.23 10.54 -10.36
C ALA A 12 -10.55 9.10 -9.89
N ALA A 13 -10.30 8.08 -10.72
CA ALA A 13 -10.47 6.69 -10.35
C ALA A 13 -9.47 6.25 -9.26
N SER A 14 -8.19 6.59 -9.43
CA SER A 14 -7.14 6.32 -8.45
C SER A 14 -7.39 7.05 -7.12
N HIS A 15 -7.78 8.32 -7.19
CA HIS A 15 -8.12 9.11 -6.01
C HIS A 15 -9.29 8.49 -5.21
N ARG A 16 -10.34 8.01 -5.89
CA ARG A 16 -11.46 7.32 -5.23
C ARG A 16 -11.00 6.06 -4.49
N VAL A 17 -10.09 5.29 -5.07
CA VAL A 17 -9.51 4.11 -4.42
C VAL A 17 -8.71 4.51 -3.18
N LEU A 18 -7.83 5.49 -3.30
CA LEU A 18 -7.01 5.96 -2.19
C LEU A 18 -7.85 6.55 -1.05
N ARG A 19 -8.98 7.20 -1.34
CA ARG A 19 -9.96 7.63 -0.33
C ARG A 19 -10.57 6.45 0.44
N GLY A 20 -10.89 5.36 -0.26
CA GLY A 20 -11.36 4.13 0.37
C GLY A 20 -10.28 3.51 1.27
N ILE A 21 -9.05 3.43 0.77
CA ILE A 21 -7.89 2.94 1.54
C ILE A 21 -7.68 3.78 2.81
N GLN A 22 -7.73 5.11 2.68
CA GLN A 22 -7.62 6.03 3.81
C GLN A 22 -8.66 5.71 4.90
N GLN A 23 -9.94 5.53 4.51
CA GLN A 23 -11.01 5.23 5.46
C GLN A 23 -10.81 3.90 6.19
N GLU A 24 -10.29 2.88 5.51
CA GLU A 24 -10.00 1.59 6.14
C GLU A 24 -8.82 1.67 7.10
N LEU A 25 -7.75 2.41 6.73
CA LEU A 25 -6.62 2.68 7.63
C LEU A 25 -7.04 3.48 8.86
N GLU A 26 -7.91 4.49 8.71
CA GLU A 26 -8.46 5.28 9.83
C GLU A 26 -9.27 4.43 10.81
N ARG A 27 -9.86 3.32 10.35
CA ARG A 27 -10.61 2.37 11.20
C ARG A 27 -9.72 1.33 11.86
N HIS A 28 -8.48 1.17 11.41
CA HIS A 28 -7.60 0.12 11.90
C HIS A 28 -7.07 0.46 13.30
N PRO A 29 -7.24 -0.41 14.32
CA PRO A 29 -6.90 -0.08 15.71
C PRO A 29 -5.45 0.29 15.95
N VAL A 30 -4.51 -0.19 15.14
CA VAL A 30 -3.07 0.11 15.32
C VAL A 30 -2.60 1.40 14.66
N VAL A 31 -3.43 1.98 13.80
CA VAL A 31 -3.12 3.22 13.10
C VAL A 31 -3.40 4.39 14.05
N THR A 32 -2.46 5.31 14.16
CA THR A 32 -2.57 6.50 15.03
C THR A 32 -2.91 7.75 14.24
N GLU A 33 -2.48 7.82 12.99
CA GLU A 33 -2.73 8.94 12.10
C GLU A 33 -2.74 8.47 10.64
N VAL A 34 -3.58 9.09 9.81
CA VAL A 34 -3.61 8.86 8.36
C VAL A 34 -3.71 10.18 7.63
N ARG A 35 -2.91 10.36 6.58
CA ARG A 35 -2.89 11.56 5.75
C ARG A 35 -2.82 11.19 4.27
N GLY A 36 -3.63 11.86 3.45
CA GLY A 36 -3.41 11.87 2.01
C GLY A 36 -2.30 12.86 1.63
N PHE A 37 -1.36 12.45 0.77
CA PHE A 37 -0.30 13.29 0.24
C PHE A 37 -0.23 13.31 -1.29
N PRO A 38 -0.03 14.49 -1.94
CA PRO A 38 -0.13 15.83 -1.36
C PRO A 38 -1.57 16.13 -0.91
N ALA A 39 -1.75 17.05 0.05
CA ALA A 39 -3.07 17.36 0.60
C ALA A 39 -4.08 17.77 -0.49
N GLY A 40 -5.33 17.32 -0.39
CA GLY A 40 -6.38 17.57 -1.38
C GLY A 40 -6.57 16.40 -2.34
N GLU A 41 -5.86 16.41 -3.47
CA GLU A 41 -6.00 15.41 -4.54
C GLU A 41 -5.23 14.10 -4.30
N PHE A 42 -4.44 14.03 -3.23
CA PHE A 42 -3.46 12.99 -2.90
C PHE A 42 -3.33 11.76 -3.83
N THR A 43 -2.09 11.53 -4.26
CA THR A 43 -1.68 10.37 -5.06
C THR A 43 -1.15 9.23 -4.21
N GLN A 44 -1.02 9.44 -2.89
CA GLN A 44 -0.67 8.40 -1.92
C GLN A 44 -1.34 8.67 -0.55
N VAL A 45 -1.47 7.61 0.24
CA VAL A 45 -1.90 7.67 1.65
C VAL A 45 -0.72 7.28 2.52
N VAL A 46 -0.50 8.02 3.60
CA VAL A 46 0.56 7.79 4.58
C VAL A 46 -0.09 7.57 5.93
N ALA A 47 0.19 6.46 6.59
CA ALA A 47 -0.34 6.10 7.89
C ALA A 47 0.78 5.86 8.91
N GLU A 48 0.60 6.41 10.11
CA GLU A 48 1.47 6.16 11.27
C GLU A 48 0.98 4.89 11.98
N ILE A 49 1.89 3.93 12.15
CA ILE A 49 1.63 2.60 12.74
C ILE A 49 2.23 2.55 14.14
N ALA A 50 1.41 2.32 15.16
CA ALA A 50 1.89 2.08 16.51
C ALA A 50 2.05 0.57 16.76
N ALA A 51 3.23 0.02 16.44
CA ALA A 51 3.52 -1.41 16.54
C ALA A 51 3.26 -1.99 17.94
N GLY A 52 3.48 -1.21 19.01
CA GLY A 52 3.14 -1.62 20.37
C GLY A 52 1.65 -1.96 20.62
N ARG A 53 0.72 -1.53 19.74
CA ARG A 53 -0.69 -1.95 19.80
C ARG A 53 -0.92 -3.39 19.32
N TRP A 54 0.08 -3.99 18.67
CA TRP A 54 0.17 -5.42 18.40
C TRP A 54 0.99 -6.18 19.45
N GLU A 55 1.36 -5.55 20.57
CA GLU A 55 2.25 -6.13 21.59
C GLU A 55 3.69 -6.42 21.08
N ILE A 56 4.10 -5.75 20.01
CA ILE A 56 5.45 -5.85 19.43
C ILE A 56 6.34 -4.75 20.03
N GLU A 57 7.51 -5.12 20.56
CA GLU A 57 8.51 -4.19 21.13
C GLU A 57 9.28 -3.42 20.03
N ARG A 58 8.56 -2.61 19.25
CA ARG A 58 9.09 -1.69 18.25
C ARG A 58 8.48 -0.31 18.42
N ASP A 59 9.30 0.69 18.12
CA ASP A 59 8.80 2.03 17.88
C ASP A 59 7.89 2.04 16.65
N GLY A 60 7.04 3.06 16.55
CA GLY A 60 6.12 3.17 15.43
C GLY A 60 6.85 3.35 14.09
N GLY A 61 6.16 3.01 13.01
CA GLY A 61 6.66 3.15 11.65
C GLY A 61 5.61 3.78 10.73
N THR A 62 5.99 4.01 9.48
CA THR A 62 5.09 4.61 8.49
C THR A 62 4.71 3.58 7.43
N LEU A 63 3.41 3.42 7.17
CA LEU A 63 2.88 2.71 6.01
C LEU A 63 2.47 3.70 4.92
N THR A 64 3.15 3.66 3.79
CA THR A 64 2.85 4.45 2.59
C THR A 64 2.14 3.58 1.55
N VAL A 65 0.96 4.03 1.09
CA VAL A 65 0.16 3.33 0.09
C VAL A 65 0.05 4.17 -1.16
N ARG A 66 0.42 3.61 -2.31
CA ARG A 66 0.25 4.21 -3.63
C ARG A 66 -0.71 3.37 -4.46
N TRP A 67 -1.51 4.03 -5.30
CA TRP A 67 -2.45 3.33 -6.15
C TRP A 67 -2.69 4.08 -7.46
N PHE A 68 -2.57 3.36 -8.57
CA PHE A 68 -2.93 3.80 -9.90
C PHE A 68 -3.85 2.76 -10.54
N THR A 69 -5.05 3.17 -10.96
CA THR A 69 -6.05 2.25 -11.54
C THR A 69 -5.79 1.87 -12.99
N GLY A 70 -4.82 2.50 -13.65
CA GLY A 70 -4.53 2.32 -15.08
C GLY A 70 -5.18 3.40 -15.96
N GLU A 71 -4.73 3.48 -17.21
CA GLU A 71 -5.18 4.43 -18.24
C GLU A 71 -6.58 4.11 -18.77
N THR A 72 -6.99 2.85 -18.65
CA THR A 72 -8.34 2.38 -19.01
C THR A 72 -8.99 1.58 -17.87
N PRO A 73 -10.32 1.43 -17.84
CA PRO A 73 -11.00 0.64 -16.80
C PRO A 73 -10.61 -0.85 -16.75
N ASP A 74 -10.09 -1.39 -17.85
CA ASP A 74 -9.71 -2.80 -17.97
C ASP A 74 -8.22 -3.04 -17.67
N ASP A 75 -7.47 -1.95 -17.45
CA ASP A 75 -6.07 -2.03 -17.10
C ASP A 75 -5.88 -2.70 -15.73
N ARG A 76 -4.76 -3.40 -15.61
CA ARG A 76 -4.34 -3.96 -14.34
C ARG A 76 -3.80 -2.82 -13.46
N PRO A 77 -4.28 -2.66 -12.20
CA PRO A 77 -3.84 -1.56 -11.36
C PRO A 77 -2.37 -1.72 -10.97
N VAL A 78 -1.68 -0.60 -10.78
CA VAL A 78 -0.32 -0.53 -10.25
C VAL A 78 -0.40 0.05 -8.85
N PHE A 79 0.10 -0.66 -7.84
CA PHE A 79 -0.02 -0.21 -6.45
C PHE A 79 1.10 -0.76 -5.57
N SER A 80 1.30 -0.11 -4.43
CA SER A 80 2.20 -0.62 -3.39
C SER A 80 1.70 -0.26 -1.99
N PHE A 81 2.03 -1.13 -1.04
CA PHE A 81 1.94 -0.89 0.40
C PHE A 81 3.34 -1.03 0.97
N HIS A 82 3.91 0.05 1.48
CA HIS A 82 5.32 0.12 1.87
C HIS A 82 5.46 0.59 3.31
N TYR A 83 5.97 -0.29 4.18
CA TYR A 83 6.27 0.00 5.57
C TYR A 83 7.75 0.36 5.74
N SER A 84 8.03 1.38 6.54
CA SER A 84 9.40 1.74 6.92
C SER A 84 9.44 2.24 8.36
N ASP A 85 10.46 1.79 9.09
CA ASP A 85 10.86 2.32 10.39
C ASP A 85 12.40 2.48 10.45
N GLU A 86 12.95 2.70 11.65
CA GLU A 86 14.40 2.86 11.85
C GLU A 86 15.24 1.59 11.55
N ARG A 87 14.61 0.41 11.49
CA ARG A 87 15.29 -0.90 11.37
C ARG A 87 15.04 -1.56 10.02
N VAL A 88 13.80 -1.51 9.55
CA VAL A 88 13.33 -2.26 8.39
C VAL A 88 12.61 -1.37 7.38
N ASP A 89 12.69 -1.78 6.13
CA ASP A 89 12.12 -1.07 5.00
C ASP A 89 11.61 -2.11 3.99
N PHE A 90 10.30 -2.33 3.94
CA PHE A 90 9.72 -3.38 3.11
C PHE A 90 8.31 -3.06 2.60
N GLY A 91 7.86 -3.75 1.57
CA GLY A 91 6.53 -3.54 1.02
C GLY A 91 6.04 -4.65 0.11
N TRP A 92 4.75 -4.59 -0.17
CA TRP A 92 4.06 -5.42 -1.16
C TRP A 92 3.70 -4.56 -2.36
N HIS A 93 4.21 -4.95 -3.52
CA HIS A 93 4.13 -4.21 -4.76
C HIS A 93 3.37 -5.03 -5.79
N HIS A 94 2.59 -4.33 -6.61
CA HIS A 94 1.89 -4.89 -7.74
C HIS A 94 2.24 -4.08 -8.99
N GLU A 95 3.39 -4.40 -9.57
CA GLU A 95 3.97 -3.76 -10.74
C GLU A 95 5.00 -4.69 -11.39
N PRO A 96 5.28 -4.53 -12.69
CA PRO A 96 6.39 -5.25 -13.33
C PRO A 96 7.71 -4.93 -12.64
N ASN A 97 8.51 -5.96 -12.34
CA ASN A 97 9.81 -5.84 -11.68
C ASN A 97 10.83 -6.76 -12.37
N PRO A 98 12.10 -6.36 -12.57
CA PRO A 98 13.10 -7.18 -13.24
C PRO A 98 13.63 -8.37 -12.41
N HIS A 99 13.31 -8.45 -11.12
CA HIS A 99 13.81 -9.45 -10.18
C HIS A 99 12.86 -10.64 -10.00
N VAL A 100 11.59 -10.52 -10.39
CA VAL A 100 10.58 -11.59 -10.35
C VAL A 100 9.75 -11.59 -11.64
N ASP A 101 9.23 -12.74 -12.05
CA ASP A 101 8.39 -12.83 -13.25
C ASP A 101 6.93 -12.43 -12.98
N GLU A 102 6.49 -12.51 -11.72
CA GLU A 102 5.16 -12.17 -11.26
C GLU A 102 4.95 -10.65 -11.14
N TRP A 103 3.70 -10.22 -11.34
CA TRP A 103 3.31 -8.82 -11.11
C TRP A 103 3.31 -8.44 -9.64
N GLY A 104 2.94 -9.37 -8.77
CA GLY A 104 2.95 -9.15 -7.34
C GLY A 104 4.28 -9.61 -6.74
N HIS A 105 4.88 -8.77 -5.92
CA HIS A 105 6.11 -9.10 -5.22
C HIS A 105 6.19 -8.42 -3.86
N PHE A 106 6.90 -9.08 -2.96
CA PHE A 106 7.40 -8.50 -1.72
C PHE A 106 8.81 -7.98 -1.97
N GLN A 107 9.13 -6.81 -1.42
CA GLN A 107 10.44 -6.20 -1.50
C GLN A 107 10.87 -5.80 -0.08
N GLU A 108 12.10 -6.12 0.33
CA GLU A 108 12.59 -5.82 1.68
C GLU A 108 14.06 -5.45 1.70
N ARG A 109 14.41 -4.57 2.64
CA ARG A 109 15.78 -4.21 2.98
C ARG A 109 15.95 -4.17 4.51
N THR A 110 16.91 -4.94 5.01
CA THR A 110 17.29 -4.96 6.43
C THR A 110 18.52 -4.07 6.66
N GLY A 111 18.26 -2.82 7.03
CA GLY A 111 19.27 -1.79 7.27
C GLY A 111 19.61 -0.92 6.07
N GLU A 112 19.99 0.33 6.33
CA GLU A 112 20.08 1.40 5.31
C GLU A 112 20.97 1.10 4.10
N LYS A 113 22.01 0.28 4.28
CA LYS A 113 23.02 -0.02 3.26
C LYS A 113 22.86 -1.39 2.60
N ALA A 114 21.89 -2.20 3.03
CA ALA A 114 21.63 -3.48 2.40
C ALA A 114 20.97 -3.27 1.02
N GLU A 115 21.21 -4.22 0.12
CA GLU A 115 20.44 -4.32 -1.13
C GLU A 115 19.05 -4.87 -0.82
N TYR A 116 18.09 -4.56 -1.69
CA TYR A 116 16.75 -5.11 -1.59
C TYR A 116 16.73 -6.58 -2.02
N SER A 117 16.05 -7.41 -1.22
CA SER A 117 15.59 -8.73 -1.63
C SER A 117 14.19 -8.63 -2.26
N TYR A 118 13.86 -9.60 -3.11
CA TYR A 118 12.59 -9.66 -3.82
C TYR A 118 12.06 -11.09 -3.79
N GLU A 119 10.78 -11.23 -3.49
CA GLU A 119 10.09 -12.52 -3.49
C GLU A 119 8.74 -12.39 -4.19
N PRO A 120 8.33 -13.38 -5.02
CA PRO A 120 7.00 -13.37 -5.62
C PRO A 120 5.91 -13.32 -4.55
N PHE A 121 4.88 -12.50 -4.77
CA PHE A 121 3.76 -12.37 -3.85
C PHE A 121 2.43 -12.41 -4.59
N THR A 122 1.52 -13.26 -4.11
CA THR A 122 0.15 -13.32 -4.65
C THR A 122 -0.80 -12.61 -3.70
N PHE A 123 -1.36 -11.48 -4.15
CA PHE A 123 -2.36 -10.75 -3.39
C PHE A 123 -3.63 -11.58 -3.19
N PRO A 124 -4.13 -11.73 -1.94
CA PRO A 124 -5.31 -12.57 -1.67
C PRO A 124 -6.61 -11.96 -2.21
N SER A 125 -6.65 -10.63 -2.37
CA SER A 125 -7.80 -9.91 -2.90
C SER A 125 -7.43 -8.99 -4.06
N LYS A 126 -8.44 -8.70 -4.89
CA LYS A 126 -8.40 -7.62 -5.89
C LYS A 126 -9.13 -6.36 -5.42
N SER A 127 -9.79 -6.41 -4.26
CA SER A 127 -10.52 -5.27 -3.70
C SER A 127 -9.56 -4.39 -2.89
N PRO A 128 -9.38 -3.10 -3.25
CA PRO A 128 -8.40 -2.24 -2.57
C PRO A 128 -8.66 -2.08 -1.08
N THR A 129 -9.93 -1.97 -0.66
CA THR A 129 -10.29 -1.80 0.76
C THR A 129 -10.07 -3.08 1.55
N ARG A 130 -10.31 -4.25 0.94
CA ARG A 130 -10.03 -5.54 1.58
C ARG A 130 -8.53 -5.80 1.69
N LEU A 131 -7.77 -5.39 0.67
CA LEU A 131 -6.31 -5.47 0.68
C LEU A 131 -5.68 -4.73 1.85
N VAL A 132 -6.24 -3.59 2.28
CA VAL A 132 -5.75 -2.89 3.48
C VAL A 132 -5.68 -3.83 4.68
N TRP A 133 -6.77 -4.51 4.99
CA TRP A 133 -6.84 -5.42 6.15
C TRP A 133 -5.94 -6.63 5.98
N GLU A 134 -5.86 -7.21 4.78
CA GLU A 134 -4.98 -8.34 4.49
C GLU A 134 -3.50 -7.96 4.65
N ILE A 135 -3.11 -6.78 4.16
CA ILE A 135 -1.75 -6.26 4.31
C ILE A 135 -1.43 -5.92 5.76
N MET A 136 -2.38 -5.36 6.52
CA MET A 136 -2.14 -5.07 7.94
C MET A 136 -1.91 -6.34 8.76
N THR A 137 -2.57 -7.45 8.42
CA THR A 137 -2.27 -8.78 9.00
C THR A 137 -0.87 -9.25 8.62
N SER A 138 -0.51 -9.19 7.33
CA SER A 138 0.84 -9.58 6.89
C SER A 138 1.93 -8.69 7.49
N LEU A 139 1.63 -7.41 7.73
CA LEU A 139 2.53 -6.47 8.41
C LEU A 139 2.76 -6.87 9.86
N SER A 140 1.71 -7.20 10.63
CA SER A 140 1.91 -7.67 12.01
C SER A 140 2.71 -8.96 12.06
N GLU A 141 2.37 -9.95 11.22
CA GLU A 141 3.09 -11.22 11.15
C GLU A 141 4.59 -11.04 10.82
N ARG A 142 4.90 -10.11 9.90
CA ARG A 142 6.29 -9.80 9.55
C ARG A 142 7.03 -9.14 10.70
N LEU A 143 6.43 -8.13 11.33
CA LEU A 143 7.04 -7.43 12.45
C LEU A 143 7.24 -8.31 13.69
N GLU A 144 6.42 -9.34 13.88
CA GLU A 144 6.60 -10.36 14.93
C GLU A 144 7.77 -11.32 14.64
N SER A 145 8.04 -11.58 13.35
CA SER A 145 9.09 -12.51 12.93
C SER A 145 10.51 -11.92 12.88
N GLU A 146 10.61 -10.60 12.99
CA GLU A 146 11.85 -9.81 12.84
C GLU A 146 12.42 -9.36 14.20
#